data_AF-A0AAU7CA61-F1
#
_entry.id   AF-A0AAU7CA61-F1
#
_cell.length_a   1.000
_cell.length_b   1.000
_cell.length_c   1.000
_cell.angle_alpha   90.00
_cell.angle_beta   90.00
_cell.angle_gamma   90.00
#
_symmetry.space_group_name_H-M   'P 1'
#
loop_
_entity.id
_entity.type
_entity.pdbx_description
1 polymer ?
#
loop_
_entity_poly.entity_id
_entity_poly.type
_entity_poly.pdbx_seq_one_letter_code
_entity_poly.pdbx_strand_id
1 'polypeptide(L)' 'MKNHDLQLAEDVRSACIRAALEAYEDGGFRGLCAEGRWEYALEAIRSLALAPLLRRDEPEVGQEQGQAARLEATSSEEPG' A
#
# COMPACT_ATOMS: atom_id res chain seq x y z
N MET A 1 -5.89 -23.50 10.37
CA MET A 1 -5.12 -22.30 10.77
C MET A 1 -3.62 -22.54 10.63
N LYS A 2 -3.11 -22.66 9.39
CA LYS A 2 -1.66 -22.76 9.09
C LYS A 2 -1.30 -22.00 7.81
N ASN A 3 -2.26 -21.92 6.88
CA ASN A 3 -2.07 -21.20 5.62
C ASN A 3 -2.00 -19.68 5.79
N HIS A 4 -2.64 -19.09 6.81
CA HIS A 4 -2.56 -17.65 7.04
C HIS A 4 -1.15 -17.22 7.49
N ASP A 5 -0.56 -17.94 8.44
CA ASP A 5 0.80 -17.64 8.92
C ASP A 5 1.84 -17.85 7.81
N LEU A 6 1.69 -18.91 7.01
CA LEU A 6 2.55 -19.15 5.85
C LEU A 6 2.40 -18.03 4.81
N GLN A 7 1.17 -17.62 4.53
CA GLN A 7 0.90 -16.57 3.56
C GLN A 7 1.41 -15.19 4.05
N LEU A 8 1.30 -14.91 5.35
CA LEU A 8 1.92 -13.73 5.95
C LEU A 8 3.45 -13.78 5.85
N ALA A 9 4.06 -14.93 6.11
CA ALA A 9 5.52 -15.09 6.01
C ALA A 9 6.02 -14.88 4.57
N GLU A 10 5.29 -15.38 3.57
CA GLU A 10 5.63 -15.15 2.16
C GLU A 10 5.46 -13.68 1.76
N ASP A 11 4.44 -13.01 2.28
CA ASP A 11 4.26 -11.57 2.08
C ASP A 11 5.39 -10.73 2.66
N VAL A 12 5.81 -11.05 3.89
CA VAL A 12 6.98 -10.40 4.51
C VAL A 12 8.22 -10.65 3.66
N ARG A 13 8.42 -11.89 3.17
CA ARG A 13 9.55 -12.22 2.28
C ARG A 13 9.51 -11.38 1.01
N SER A 14 8.36 -11.31 0.34
CA SER A 14 8.18 -10.53 -0.89
C SER A 14 8.41 -9.04 -0.65
N ALA A 15 7.93 -8.49 0.47
CA ALA A 15 8.13 -7.09 0.83
C ALA A 15 9.62 -6.78 1.07
N CYS A 16 10.36 -7.64 1.78
CA CYS A 16 11.80 -7.49 1.98
C CYS A 16 12.57 -7.53 0.66
N ILE A 17 12.29 -8.49 -0.22
CA ILE A 17 12.95 -8.61 -1.53
C ILE A 17 12.72 -7.35 -2.37
N ARG A 18 11.46 -6.89 -2.41
CA ARG A 18 11.10 -5.70 -3.17
C ARG A 18 11.82 -4.45 -2.65
N ALA A 19 11.82 -4.21 -1.34
CA ALA A 19 12.52 -3.09 -0.74
C ALA A 19 14.03 -3.11 -1.03
N ALA A 20 14.65 -4.29 -1.00
CA ALA A 20 16.07 -4.43 -1.33
C ALA A 20 16.36 -4.09 -2.80
N LEU A 21 15.53 -4.59 -3.73
CA LEU A 21 15.70 -4.33 -5.16
C LEU A 21 15.52 -2.84 -5.48
N GLU A 22 14.42 -2.23 -5.00
CA GLU A 22 14.14 -0.81 -5.19
C GLU A 22 15.30 0.06 -4.67
N ALA A 23 15.80 -0.23 -3.47
CA ALA A 23 16.92 0.51 -2.89
C ALA A 23 18.25 0.25 -3.62
N TYR A 24 18.52 -0.96 -4.09
CA TYR A 24 19.74 -1.25 -4.85
C TYR A 24 19.77 -0.49 -6.18
N GLU A 25 18.63 -0.42 -6.87
CA GLU A 25 18.44 0.35 -8.10
C GLU A 25 18.56 1.86 -7.84
N ASP A 26 17.88 2.38 -6.81
CA ASP A 26 17.98 3.79 -6.37
C ASP A 26 19.42 4.16 -6.00
N GLY A 27 20.13 3.30 -5.26
CA GLY A 27 21.55 3.46 -4.97
C GLY A 27 22.39 3.55 -6.23
N GLY A 28 21.99 2.87 -7.31
CA GLY A 28 22.63 3.01 -8.62
C GLY A 28 22.40 4.35 -9.28
N PHE A 29 21.18 4.87 -9.24
CA PHE A 29 20.87 6.22 -9.72
C PHE A 29 21.62 7.30 -8.92
N ARG A 30 21.87 7.06 -7.64
CA ARG A 30 22.67 7.94 -6.76
C ARG A 30 24.18 7.85 -6.99
N GLY A 31 24.64 6.92 -7.83
CA GLY A 31 26.06 6.73 -8.12
C GLY A 31 26.83 5.97 -7.04
N LEU A 32 26.15 5.23 -6.15
CA LEU A 32 26.82 4.38 -5.18
C LEU A 32 27.57 3.23 -5.87
N CYS A 33 28.72 2.85 -5.30
CA CYS A 33 29.42 1.63 -5.67
C CYS A 33 28.59 0.39 -5.28
N ALA A 34 29.00 -0.80 -5.74
CA ALA A 34 28.25 -2.04 -5.47
C ALA A 34 28.05 -2.31 -3.96
N GLU A 35 29.08 -2.08 -3.14
CA GLU A 35 29.00 -2.23 -1.68
C GLU A 35 28.05 -1.20 -1.05
N GLY A 36 28.14 0.07 -1.45
CA GLY A 36 27.23 1.11 -0.96
C GLY A 36 25.77 0.84 -1.35
N ARG A 37 25.51 0.28 -2.53
CA ARG A 37 24.14 -0.16 -2.92
C ARG A 37 23.65 -1.30 -2.05
N TRP A 38 24.52 -2.24 -1.68
CA TRP A 38 24.19 -3.34 -0.78
C TRP A 38 23.86 -2.85 0.63
N GLU A 39 24.67 -1.96 1.19
CA GLU A 39 24.41 -1.36 2.51
C GLU A 39 23.09 -0.59 2.52
N TYR A 40 22.81 0.15 1.44
CA TYR A 40 21.57 0.90 1.30
C TYR A 40 20.34 -0.03 1.17
N ALA A 41 20.45 -1.13 0.41
CA ALA A 41 19.41 -2.15 0.33
C ALA A 41 19.14 -2.83 1.67
N LEU A 42 20.19 -3.12 2.45
CA LEU A 42 20.04 -3.66 3.81
C LEU A 42 19.34 -2.67 4.74
N GLU A 43 19.63 -1.38 4.63
CA GLU A 43 18.97 -0.35 5.43
C GLU A 43 17.49 -0.20 5.09
N ALA A 44 17.14 -0.33 3.80
CA ALA A 44 15.76 -0.35 3.35
C ALA A 44 14.99 -1.55 3.92
N ILE A 45 15.60 -2.73 3.99
CA ILE A 45 15.01 -3.90 4.65
C ILE A 45 14.83 -3.63 6.16
N ARG A 46 15.84 -3.09 6.84
CA ARG A 46 15.76 -2.76 8.28
C ARG A 46 14.67 -1.75 8.62
N SER A 47 14.42 -0.82 7.70
CA SER A 47 13.43 0.25 7.84
C SER A 47 12.04 -0.13 7.31
N LEU A 48 11.84 -1.36 6.82
CA LEU A 48 10.58 -1.79 6.23
C LEU A 48 9.45 -1.77 7.27
N ALA A 49 8.38 -1.03 6.97
CA ALA A 49 7.20 -0.98 7.81
C ALA A 49 6.40 -2.30 7.70
N LEU A 50 6.36 -3.08 8.79
CA LEU A 50 5.67 -4.38 8.82
C LEU A 50 4.18 -4.28 9.19
N ALA A 51 3.77 -3.22 9.91
CA ALA A 51 2.39 -3.05 10.37
C ALA A 51 1.32 -3.11 9.24
N PRO A 52 1.56 -2.59 8.02
CA PRO A 52 0.62 -2.76 6.91
C PRO A 52 0.46 -4.23 6.45
N LEU A 53 1.48 -5.07 6.61
CA LEU A 53 1.45 -6.48 6.18
C LEU A 53 0.60 -7.36 7.10
N LEU A 54 0.32 -6.89 8.33
CA LEU A 54 -0.49 -7.60 9.32
C LEU A 54 -2.00 -7.37 9.13
N ARG A 55 -2.42 -6.39 8.32
CA ARG A 55 -3.81 -5.92 8.21
C ARG A 55 -4.69 -6.66 7.19
N ARG A 56 -4.29 -7.86 6.77
CA ARG A 56 -5.03 -8.61 5.73
C ARG A 56 -6.47 -9.01 6.11
N ASP A 57 -6.81 -9.02 7.40
CA ASP A 57 -8.12 -9.43 7.90
C ASP A 57 -9.08 -8.26 8.21
N GLU A 58 -8.64 -7.00 8.05
CA GLU A 58 -9.54 -5.86 8.24
C GLU A 58 -10.16 -5.48 6.89
N PRO A 59 -11.47 -5.73 6.67
CA PRO A 59 -12.14 -5.17 5.51
C PRO A 59 -11.98 -3.66 5.59
N GLU A 60 -11.49 -3.07 4.51
CA GLU A 60 -11.47 -1.63 4.25
C GLU A 60 -12.82 -1.05 4.71
N VAL A 61 -12.88 -0.46 5.91
CA VAL A 61 -14.12 0.10 6.44
C VAL A 61 -14.50 1.24 5.51
N GLY A 62 -15.66 1.07 4.86
CA GLY A 62 -16.16 1.88 3.78
C GLY A 62 -15.99 3.38 4.03
N GLN A 63 -15.38 4.04 3.05
CA GLN A 63 -15.51 5.47 2.89
C GLN A 63 -16.95 5.77 2.43
N GLU A 64 -17.88 5.81 3.38
CA GLU A 64 -19.13 6.52 3.20
C GLU A 64 -18.81 8.02 3.12
N GLN A 65 -18.70 8.53 1.89
CA GLN A 65 -18.86 9.95 1.63
C GLN A 65 -20.08 10.16 0.75
N GLY A 66 -21.22 10.27 1.43
CA GLY A 66 -22.23 11.29 1.13
C GLY A 66 -23.06 11.10 -0.13
N GLN A 67 -24.05 10.21 -0.04
CA GLN A 67 -25.28 10.37 -0.82
C GLN A 67 -26.08 11.58 -0.29
N ALA A 68 -25.96 12.73 -0.94
CA ALA A 68 -26.93 13.83 -0.94
C ALA A 68 -26.66 14.68 -2.20
N ALA A 69 -27.56 14.89 -3.16
CA ALA A 69 -29.00 14.79 -3.15
C ALA A 69 -29.52 14.34 -4.53
N ARG A 70 -30.47 13.40 -4.49
CA ARG A 70 -31.47 13.22 -5.54
C ARG A 70 -32.69 14.03 -5.11
N LEU A 71 -32.88 15.21 -5.68
CA LEU A 71 -34.17 15.90 -5.70
C LEU A 71 -34.46 16.25 -7.16
N GLU A 72 -34.96 15.25 -7.87
CA GLU A 72 -35.67 15.39 -9.14
C GLU A 72 -37.12 14.99 -8.84
N ALA A 73 -38.00 15.99 -8.77
CA ALA A 73 -39.46 15.91 -8.69
C ALA A 73 -39.96 17.35 -8.46
N THR A 74 -40.84 17.99 -9.20
CA THR A 74 -41.76 17.63 -10.31
C THR A 74 -42.31 18.96 -10.88
N SER A 75 -42.81 18.93 -12.12
CA SER A 75 -43.61 19.98 -12.77
C SER A 75 -44.58 20.75 -11.87
N SER A 76 -44.65 22.07 -12.03
CA SER A 76 -45.85 22.85 -12.39
C SER A 76 -45.66 24.33 -12.07
N GLU A 77 -45.44 25.17 -13.09
CA GLU A 77 -45.77 26.59 -13.06
C GLU A 77 -46.57 26.94 -14.32
N GLU A 78 -47.89 26.95 -14.15
CA GLU A 78 -48.85 27.91 -14.73
C GLU A 78 -49.50 28.56 -13.47
N PRO A 79 -49.99 29.82 -13.46
CA PRO A 79 -50.54 30.59 -14.58
C PRO A 79 -50.13 32.09 -14.63
N GLY A 80 -50.49 32.78 -15.72
CA GLY A 80 -50.47 34.25 -15.80
C GLY A 80 -50.75 34.81 -17.19
#